data_AF-X1BDE2-F1
#
_entry.id   AF-X1BDE2-F1
#
_cell.length_a   1.000
_cell.length_b   1.000
_cell.length_c   1.000
_cell.angle_alpha   90.00
_cell.angle_beta   90.00
_cell.angle_gamma   90.00
#
_symmetry.space_group_name_H-M   'P 1'
#
loop_
_entity.id
_entity.type
_entity.pdbx_description
1 polymer ?
#
loop_
_entity_poly.entity_id
_entity_poly.type
_entity_poly.pdbx_seq_one_letter_code
_entity_poly.pdbx_strand_id
1 'polypeptide(L)'
;MPRNRTILGAVASGFGVVLAAVALLYVTSATAAAPPVYTGIVKGLAVGGYDPVAFFTDGKPVKGNKDLTTNYDGATWRFASAANRDAFQVDPVKYAPQYGGYCAYAVSKGSTAKGDPQAWTVHDGKLYLNYNKNVRAGGLMSSPLVGLAG
;
A
#
# COMPACT_ATOMS: atom_id res chain seq x y z
N MET A 1 -76.86 -8.87 -49.62
CA MET A 1 -77.45 -10.10 -49.07
C MET A 1 -76.47 -11.26 -49.32
N PRO A 2 -76.43 -12.29 -48.46
CA PRO A 2 -75.62 -12.52 -47.25
C PRO A 2 -74.35 -13.37 -47.59
N ARG A 3 -73.39 -13.74 -46.73
CA ARG A 3 -73.50 -14.48 -45.46
C ARG A 3 -72.22 -14.36 -44.64
N ASN A 4 -72.42 -13.92 -43.42
CA ASN A 4 -71.67 -14.22 -42.21
C ASN A 4 -71.26 -15.71 -42.13
N ARG A 5 -70.05 -16.01 -41.62
CA ARG A 5 -69.76 -17.14 -40.69
C ARG A 5 -68.28 -17.24 -40.28
N THR A 6 -68.03 -16.71 -39.09
CA THR A 6 -67.11 -17.14 -38.02
C THR A 6 -66.57 -18.57 -38.14
N ILE A 7 -65.25 -18.78 -37.99
CA ILE A 7 -64.68 -19.80 -37.09
C ILE A 7 -63.37 -19.27 -36.46
N LEU A 8 -63.39 -19.26 -35.13
CA LEU A 8 -62.33 -19.01 -34.18
C LEU A 8 -61.22 -20.06 -34.36
N GLY A 9 -60.00 -19.64 -34.69
CA GLY A 9 -58.82 -20.51 -34.76
C GLY A 9 -57.75 -20.06 -33.78
N ALA A 10 -57.92 -20.39 -32.50
CA ALA A 10 -56.86 -20.29 -31.53
C ALA A 10 -55.86 -21.43 -31.77
N VAL A 11 -54.69 -21.09 -32.30
CA VAL A 11 -53.45 -21.84 -32.10
C VAL A 11 -52.35 -20.78 -31.95
N ALA A 12 -52.27 -20.22 -30.75
CA ALA A 12 -51.06 -19.52 -30.33
C ALA A 12 -49.96 -20.59 -30.17
N SER A 13 -49.24 -20.84 -31.26
CA SER A 13 -48.04 -21.68 -31.26
C SER A 13 -47.05 -21.11 -30.24
N GLY A 14 -46.72 -21.92 -29.24
CA GLY A 14 -45.95 -21.52 -28.08
C GLY A 14 -44.60 -20.92 -28.44
N PHE A 15 -44.35 -19.72 -27.91
CA PHE A 15 -43.00 -19.21 -27.64
C PHE A 15 -42.87 -19.07 -26.12
N GLY A 16 -42.97 -20.21 -25.44
CA GLY A 16 -42.63 -20.35 -24.03
C GLY A 16 -41.20 -20.83 -23.89
N VAL A 17 -40.35 -19.95 -23.33
CA VAL A 17 -39.14 -20.30 -22.57
C VAL A 17 -37.99 -20.94 -23.36
N VAL A 18 -37.13 -20.11 -23.97
CA VAL A 18 -35.68 -20.35 -23.94
C VAL A 18 -34.99 -19.06 -23.50
N LEU A 19 -34.93 -18.91 -22.18
CA LEU A 19 -33.93 -18.13 -21.48
C LEU A 19 -32.55 -18.71 -21.83
N ALA A 20 -31.70 -17.94 -22.49
CA ALA A 20 -30.25 -18.18 -22.46
C ALA A 20 -29.55 -16.82 -22.44
N ALA A 21 -29.52 -16.25 -21.24
CA ALA A 21 -28.75 -15.07 -20.91
C ALA A 21 -27.27 -15.32 -21.20
N VAL A 22 -26.67 -14.54 -22.09
CA VAL A 22 -25.22 -14.34 -22.14
C VAL A 22 -24.96 -12.87 -21.83
N ALA A 23 -25.33 -12.46 -20.62
CA ALA A 23 -24.76 -11.26 -20.01
C ALA A 23 -23.34 -11.63 -19.59
N LEU A 24 -22.38 -11.28 -20.42
CA LEU A 24 -20.96 -11.47 -20.17
C LEU A 24 -20.54 -10.59 -18.99
N LEU A 25 -20.65 -11.13 -17.77
CA LEU A 25 -20.16 -10.52 -16.55
C LEU A 25 -18.63 -10.53 -16.60
N TYR A 26 -18.04 -9.44 -17.08
CA TYR A 26 -16.62 -9.16 -16.88
C TYR A 26 -16.41 -8.86 -15.39
N VAL A 27 -16.22 -9.89 -14.59
CA VAL A 27 -15.75 -9.74 -13.20
C VAL A 27 -14.28 -9.36 -13.28
N THR A 28 -13.98 -8.07 -13.37
CA THR A 28 -12.62 -7.58 -13.15
C THR A 28 -12.30 -7.81 -11.69
N SER A 29 -11.47 -8.82 -11.40
CA SER A 29 -10.94 -9.00 -10.05
C SER A 29 -10.16 -7.75 -9.68
N ALA A 30 -10.65 -6.98 -8.72
CA ALA A 30 -9.89 -5.88 -8.14
C ALA A 30 -8.70 -6.49 -7.38
N THR A 31 -7.50 -6.35 -7.93
CA THR A 31 -6.28 -6.65 -7.19
C THR A 31 -6.11 -5.56 -6.14
N ALA A 32 -6.17 -5.92 -4.86
CA ALA A 32 -5.89 -4.97 -3.79
C ALA A 32 -4.43 -4.55 -3.89
N ALA A 33 -4.19 -3.28 -4.23
CA ALA A 33 -2.85 -2.71 -4.18
C ALA A 33 -2.31 -2.78 -2.74
N ALA A 34 -0.99 -2.92 -2.60
CA ALA A 34 -0.36 -2.86 -1.29
C ALA A 34 -0.67 -1.49 -0.63
N PRO A 35 -0.94 -1.45 0.70
CA PRO A 35 -1.13 -0.20 1.42
C PRO A 35 0.04 0.75 1.20
N PRO A 36 -0.17 2.07 1.14
CA PRO A 36 0.89 3.02 0.85
C PRO A 36 1.96 3.05 1.95
N VAL A 37 1.57 2.79 3.21
CA VAL A 37 2.49 2.62 4.34
C VAL A 37 2.44 1.17 4.85
N TYR A 38 3.61 0.56 5.00
CA TYR A 38 3.73 -0.76 5.59
C TYR A 38 3.52 -0.71 7.11
N THR A 39 2.46 -1.37 7.57
CA THR A 39 2.07 -1.43 8.99
C THR A 39 2.01 -2.85 9.53
N GLY A 40 2.78 -3.77 8.93
CA GLY A 40 2.74 -5.20 9.24
C GLY A 40 3.66 -5.65 10.38
N ILE A 41 4.64 -4.84 10.83
CA ILE A 41 5.48 -5.18 12.00
C ILE A 41 4.67 -5.10 13.28
N VAL A 42 3.99 -3.97 13.48
CA VAL A 42 2.97 -3.80 14.51
C VAL A 42 1.75 -3.24 13.81
N LYS A 43 0.62 -3.97 13.90
CA LYS A 43 -0.62 -3.66 13.17
C LYS A 43 -1.00 -2.18 13.30
N GLY A 44 -1.10 -1.49 12.18
CA GLY A 44 -1.51 -0.08 12.10
C GLY A 44 -0.43 0.95 12.42
N LEU A 45 0.77 0.53 12.87
CA LEU A 45 1.88 1.44 13.15
C LEU A 45 2.87 1.50 11.99
N ALA A 46 3.10 2.72 11.50
CA ALA A 46 4.19 3.00 10.57
C ALA A 46 5.54 2.70 11.24
N VAL A 47 6.51 2.19 10.46
CA VAL A 47 7.88 1.93 10.93
C VAL A 47 7.91 1.03 12.18
N GLY A 48 6.88 0.19 12.40
CA GLY A 48 6.75 -0.63 13.61
C GLY A 48 6.68 0.15 14.92
N GLY A 49 6.32 1.45 14.88
CA GLY A 49 6.25 2.33 16.05
C GLY A 49 7.57 3.00 16.46
N TYR A 50 8.60 2.94 15.60
CA TYR A 50 9.80 3.76 15.77
C TYR A 50 9.57 5.19 15.28
N ASP A 51 10.29 6.13 15.87
CA ASP A 51 10.29 7.54 15.49
C ASP A 51 11.01 7.73 14.16
N PRO A 52 10.32 8.16 13.08
CA PRO A 52 10.94 8.38 11.77
C PRO A 52 11.93 9.56 11.76
N VAL A 53 11.74 10.57 12.62
CA VAL A 53 12.60 11.76 12.69
C VAL A 53 13.94 11.40 13.33
N ALA A 54 13.94 10.51 14.31
CA ALA A 54 15.14 10.09 15.03
C ALA A 54 16.21 9.43 14.14
N PHE A 55 15.82 8.85 12.99
CA PHE A 55 16.78 8.33 12.01
C PHE A 55 17.69 9.42 11.44
N PHE A 56 17.19 10.65 11.35
CA PHE A 56 17.90 11.80 10.80
C PHE A 56 18.58 12.64 11.89
N THR A 57 17.92 12.84 13.03
CA THR A 57 18.44 13.69 14.12
C THR A 57 19.42 12.93 15.01
N ASP A 58 19.09 11.71 15.38
CA ASP A 58 19.84 10.92 16.38
C ASP A 58 20.73 9.88 15.71
N GLY A 59 20.56 9.67 14.39
CA GLY A 59 21.31 8.68 13.62
C GLY A 59 21.07 7.25 14.08
N LYS A 60 19.92 6.97 14.71
CA LYS A 60 19.57 5.63 15.22
C LYS A 60 18.05 5.43 15.31
N PRO A 61 17.57 4.18 15.26
CA PRO A 61 16.16 3.89 15.51
C PRO A 61 15.84 4.12 16.98
N VAL A 62 14.88 5.00 17.26
CA VAL A 62 14.36 5.25 18.62
C VAL A 62 12.89 4.84 18.67
N LYS A 63 12.48 4.11 19.71
CA LYS A 63 11.06 3.74 19.88
C LYS A 63 10.25 4.99 20.19
N GLY A 64 9.12 5.16 19.50
CA GLY A 64 8.19 6.25 19.79
C GLY A 64 7.30 5.95 21.00
N ASN A 65 6.81 7.01 21.64
CA ASN A 65 5.85 6.94 22.74
C ASN A 65 4.42 6.75 22.17
N LYS A 66 3.60 5.93 22.83
CA LYS A 66 2.19 5.72 22.45
C LYS A 66 1.33 6.97 22.59
N ASP A 67 1.73 7.92 23.44
CA ASP A 67 1.00 9.16 23.71
C ASP A 67 1.43 10.30 22.74
N LEU A 68 2.53 10.13 22.01
CA LEU A 68 3.05 11.08 21.02
C LEU A 68 2.86 10.49 19.63
N THR A 69 1.69 10.71 19.07
CA THR A 69 1.29 10.12 17.78
C THR A 69 0.79 11.16 16.78
N THR A 70 0.81 10.77 15.50
CA THR A 70 0.04 11.43 14.46
C THR A 70 -0.43 10.41 13.42
N ASN A 71 -1.46 10.77 12.65
CA ASN A 71 -1.97 9.95 11.56
C ASN A 71 -1.54 10.58 10.24
N TYR A 72 -0.91 9.79 9.39
CA TYR A 72 -0.49 10.22 8.06
C TYR A 72 -0.49 9.03 7.11
N ASP A 73 -1.05 9.23 5.92
CA ASP A 73 -1.12 8.24 4.84
C ASP A 73 -1.69 6.87 5.27
N GLY A 74 -2.78 6.92 6.05
CA GLY A 74 -3.50 5.73 6.51
C GLY A 74 -2.83 4.95 7.65
N ALA A 75 -1.73 5.45 8.23
CA ALA A 75 -1.02 4.82 9.34
C ALA A 75 -0.86 5.73 10.55
N THR A 76 -0.69 5.12 11.73
CA THR A 76 -0.31 5.83 12.95
C THR A 76 1.20 5.84 13.10
N TRP A 77 1.76 7.02 13.29
CA TRP A 77 3.17 7.28 13.52
C TRP A 77 3.39 7.61 14.99
N ARG A 78 4.51 7.17 15.56
CA ARG A 78 4.87 7.41 16.97
C ARG A 78 6.18 8.17 17.02
N PHE A 79 6.35 8.99 18.04
CA PHE A 79 7.52 9.86 18.19
C PHE A 79 8.11 9.76 19.58
N ALA A 80 9.42 9.88 19.68
CA ALA A 80 10.16 9.88 20.93
C ALA A 80 9.99 11.19 21.70
N SER A 81 9.67 12.29 20.99
CA SER A 81 9.46 13.62 21.56
C SER A 81 8.33 14.37 20.84
N ALA A 82 7.75 15.37 21.51
CA ALA A 82 6.75 16.25 20.89
C ALA A 82 7.38 17.06 19.73
N ALA A 83 8.62 17.51 19.89
CA ALA A 83 9.36 18.20 18.84
C ALA A 83 9.50 17.36 17.56
N ASN A 84 9.77 16.05 17.69
CA ASN A 84 9.83 15.15 16.54
C ASN A 84 8.47 14.96 15.87
N ARG A 85 7.39 14.81 16.66
CA ARG A 85 6.02 14.77 16.12
C ARG A 85 5.73 16.03 15.32
N ASP A 86 6.03 17.19 15.88
CA ASP A 86 5.71 18.49 15.27
C ASP A 86 6.55 18.70 14.00
N ALA A 87 7.84 18.32 14.02
CA ALA A 87 8.69 18.34 12.83
C ALA A 87 8.15 17.43 11.71
N PHE A 88 7.67 16.23 12.06
CA PHE A 88 7.06 15.32 11.10
C PHE A 88 5.75 15.87 10.52
N GLN A 89 4.91 16.52 11.33
CA GLN A 89 3.66 17.12 10.85
C GLN A 89 3.88 18.27 9.87
N VAL A 90 4.99 19.01 10.03
CA VAL A 90 5.37 20.09 9.12
C VAL A 90 5.81 19.55 7.76
N ASP A 91 6.63 18.48 7.75
CA ASP A 91 7.15 17.91 6.51
C ASP A 91 7.24 16.37 6.60
N PRO A 92 6.10 15.66 6.44
CA PRO A 92 6.08 14.21 6.59
C PRO A 92 6.84 13.51 5.46
N VAL A 93 6.93 14.11 4.27
CA VAL A 93 7.63 13.53 3.10
C VAL A 93 9.13 13.44 3.32
N LYS A 94 9.71 14.40 4.05
CA LYS A 94 11.13 14.36 4.44
C LYS A 94 11.48 13.21 5.37
N TYR A 95 10.61 12.90 6.32
CA TYR A 95 10.92 11.95 7.40
C TYR A 95 10.36 10.55 7.17
N ALA A 96 9.26 10.42 6.41
CA ALA A 96 8.70 9.12 6.09
C ALA A 96 9.70 8.29 5.25
N PRO A 97 9.88 6.99 5.56
CA PRO A 97 10.67 6.11 4.73
C PRO A 97 10.12 6.06 3.30
N GLN A 98 11.03 6.03 2.34
CA GLN A 98 10.73 5.73 0.95
C GLN A 98 10.04 4.38 0.84
N TYR A 99 9.17 4.28 -0.17
CA TYR A 99 8.32 3.12 -0.35
C TYR A 99 7.50 2.80 0.91
N GLY A 100 7.08 3.81 1.68
CA GLY A 100 6.18 3.63 2.83
C GLY A 100 6.69 2.70 3.93
N GLY A 101 8.00 2.43 4.00
CA GLY A 101 8.59 1.48 4.94
C GLY A 101 8.54 0.01 4.49
N TYR A 102 8.22 -0.27 3.22
CA TYR A 102 8.56 -1.57 2.60
C TYR A 102 10.07 -1.69 2.39
N CYS A 103 10.55 -2.92 2.22
CA CYS A 103 11.94 -3.20 1.89
C CYS A 103 12.30 -2.58 0.54
N ALA A 104 13.21 -1.60 0.54
CA ALA A 104 13.69 -0.93 -0.66
C ALA A 104 14.27 -1.92 -1.70
N TYR A 105 14.97 -2.96 -1.24
CA TYR A 105 15.50 -4.01 -2.13
C TYR A 105 14.37 -4.84 -2.76
N ALA A 106 13.33 -5.21 -2.02
CA ALA A 106 12.22 -5.96 -2.61
C ALA A 106 11.49 -5.12 -3.67
N VAL A 107 11.28 -3.83 -3.37
CA VAL A 107 10.65 -2.88 -4.29
C VAL A 107 11.49 -2.70 -5.56
N SER A 108 12.83 -2.64 -5.44
CA SER A 108 13.74 -2.63 -6.59
C SER A 108 13.61 -3.87 -7.50
N LYS A 109 13.12 -4.98 -6.96
CA LYS A 109 12.88 -6.24 -7.67
C LYS A 109 11.42 -6.43 -8.08
N GLY A 110 10.59 -5.38 -7.99
CA GLY A 110 9.17 -5.43 -8.39
C GLY A 110 8.28 -6.20 -7.42
N SER A 111 8.71 -6.35 -6.16
CA SER A 111 7.96 -7.05 -5.11
C SER A 111 7.87 -6.20 -3.84
N THR A 112 7.06 -6.62 -2.86
CA THR A 112 7.01 -5.97 -1.56
C THR A 112 7.43 -6.95 -0.46
N ALA A 113 8.11 -6.42 0.55
CA ALA A 113 8.44 -7.14 1.76
C ALA A 113 8.49 -6.15 2.93
N LYS A 114 8.44 -6.65 4.17
CA LYS A 114 8.60 -5.81 5.36
C LYS A 114 9.91 -5.03 5.29
N GLY A 115 9.90 -3.75 5.65
CA GLY A 115 11.12 -3.00 5.98
C GLY A 115 11.35 -3.03 7.49
N ASP A 116 12.56 -3.41 7.91
CA ASP A 116 12.97 -3.48 9.30
C ASP A 116 13.59 -2.14 9.74
N PRO A 117 13.03 -1.46 10.77
CA PRO A 117 13.60 -0.25 11.35
C PRO A 117 15.05 -0.39 11.83
N GLN A 118 15.52 -1.62 12.10
CA GLN A 118 16.92 -1.89 12.49
C GLN A 118 17.86 -2.07 11.28
N ALA A 119 17.31 -2.17 10.07
CA ALA A 119 18.03 -2.32 8.81
C ALA A 119 17.75 -1.14 7.89
N TRP A 120 18.08 0.04 8.37
CA TRP A 120 17.82 1.31 7.71
C TRP A 120 19.09 1.94 7.12
N THR A 121 18.89 2.83 6.17
CA THR A 121 19.92 3.72 5.59
C THR A 121 19.29 5.07 5.32
N VAL A 122 19.96 6.16 5.69
CA VAL A 122 19.64 7.49 5.17
C VAL A 122 20.61 7.77 4.03
N HIS A 123 20.08 8.04 2.84
CA HIS A 123 20.86 8.34 1.64
C HIS A 123 20.20 9.50 0.91
N ASP A 124 20.96 10.52 0.55
CA ASP A 124 20.49 11.77 -0.08
C ASP A 124 19.27 12.38 0.63
N GLY A 125 19.33 12.43 1.96
CA GLY A 125 18.26 13.00 2.78
C GLY A 125 16.98 12.17 2.83
N LYS A 126 16.98 10.92 2.34
CA LYS A 126 15.82 10.03 2.32
C LYS A 126 16.08 8.78 3.15
N LEU A 127 15.08 8.35 3.92
CA LEU A 127 15.14 7.14 4.74
C LEU A 127 14.71 5.92 3.91
N TYR A 128 15.50 4.86 3.94
CA TYR A 128 15.21 3.58 3.32
C TYR A 128 15.28 2.47 4.36
N LEU A 129 14.33 1.53 4.31
CA LEU A 129 14.34 0.33 5.14
C LEU A 129 14.59 -0.90 4.26
N ASN A 130 15.30 -1.89 4.79
CA ASN A 130 15.50 -3.19 4.17
C ASN A 130 14.92 -4.30 5.03
N TYR A 131 14.72 -5.47 4.45
CA TYR A 131 14.11 -6.61 5.14
C TYR A 131 14.84 -7.04 6.42
N ASN A 132 16.18 -6.97 6.39
CA ASN A 132 17.07 -7.21 7.52
C ASN A 132 18.46 -6.61 7.24
N LYS A 133 19.37 -6.68 8.21
CA LYS A 133 20.73 -6.13 8.11
C LYS A 133 21.59 -6.78 7.02
N ASN A 134 21.37 -8.07 6.72
CA ASN A 134 22.09 -8.78 5.66
C ASN A 134 21.70 -8.24 4.28
N VAL A 135 20.40 -8.06 4.03
CA VAL A 135 19.88 -7.44 2.81
C VAL A 135 20.35 -5.99 2.70
N ARG A 136 20.39 -5.23 3.81
CA ARG A 136 20.96 -3.88 3.80
C ARG A 136 22.43 -3.88 3.36
N ALA A 137 23.24 -4.76 3.95
CA ALA A 137 24.67 -4.83 3.67
C ALA A 137 24.96 -5.26 2.22
N GLY A 138 24.22 -6.25 1.70
CA GLY A 138 24.45 -6.79 0.36
C GLY A 138 23.68 -6.09 -0.78
N GLY A 139 22.51 -5.51 -0.50
CA GLY A 139 21.54 -5.10 -1.53
C GLY A 139 21.58 -3.63 -1.95
N LEU A 140 21.98 -2.72 -1.07
CA LEU A 140 22.12 -1.29 -1.40
C LEU A 140 23.50 -0.93 -1.95
N MET A 141 24.56 -1.64 -1.55
CA MET A 141 25.93 -1.40 -2.05
C MET A 141 26.20 -2.01 -3.44
N SER A 142 25.26 -2.80 -3.99
CA SER A 142 25.41 -3.50 -5.27
C SER A 142 24.33 -3.16 -6.31
N SER A 143 23.26 -2.43 -5.94
CA SER A 143 22.19 -2.04 -6.89
C SER A 143 22.41 -0.63 -7.45
N PRO A 144 22.34 -0.42 -8.78
CA PRO A 144 22.51 0.89 -9.43
C PRO A 144 21.52 1.98 -9.02
N LEU A 145 20.48 1.66 -8.24
CA LEU A 145 19.43 2.62 -7.85
C LEU A 145 19.91 3.74 -6.91
N VAL A 146 21.08 3.59 -6.29
CA VAL A 146 21.73 4.63 -5.49
C VAL A 146 22.57 5.57 -6.38
N GLY A 147 22.95 5.13 -7.60
CA GLY A 147 23.81 5.89 -8.51
C GLY A 147 23.09 6.65 -9.63
N LEU A 148 21.75 6.60 -9.71
CA LEU A 148 20.99 7.16 -10.83
C LEU A 148 19.95 8.23 -10.42
N ALA A 149 20.02 8.72 -9.18
CA ALA A 149 19.19 9.82 -8.69
C ALA A 149 19.99 11.10 -8.37
N GLY A 150 21.18 11.23 -8.95
CA GLY A 150 22.00 12.45 -8.95
C GLY A 150 21.99 13.16 -10.30
#